data_AF-A0A1Y3BIB4-F1
#
_entry.id   AF-A0A1Y3BIB4-F1
#
_cell.length_a   1.000
_cell.length_b   1.000
_cell.length_c   1.000
_cell.angle_alpha   90.00
_cell.angle_beta   90.00
_cell.angle_gamma   90.00
#
_symmetry.space_group_name_H-M   'P 1'
#
loop_
_entity.id
_entity.type
_entity.pdbx_description
1 polymer ?
#
loop_
_entity_poly.entity_id
_entity_poly.type
_entity_poly.pdbx_seq_one_letter_code
_entity_poly.pdbx_strand_id
1 'polypeptide(L)'
;LWNSRVPESCAKHYPLEPWRCYFGYRLYPTLTTPLFVVQFQYDEFQLYMDGMANQAFNEMERIRYVRSLSKQMISTLTNVSAVFIPSCMAHILLTKLDWHKVSIQGITLPEAINCWEQT
;
A
#
# COMPACT_ATOMS: atom_id res chain seq x y z
N LEU A 1 -18.83 5.89 -15.63
CA LEU A 1 -17.96 6.89 -16.27
C LEU A 1 -16.87 6.27 -17.16
N TRP A 2 -16.15 5.23 -16.72
CA TRP A 2 -14.97 4.73 -17.47
C TRP A 2 -15.14 3.35 -18.15
N ASN A 3 -16.28 2.68 -17.98
CA ASN A 3 -16.50 1.29 -18.44
C ASN A 3 -15.31 0.37 -18.10
N SER A 4 -14.84 0.48 -16.86
CA SER A 4 -13.56 -0.07 -16.42
C SER A 4 -13.55 -1.59 -16.45
N ARG A 5 -12.37 -2.15 -16.73
CA ARG A 5 -12.08 -3.57 -16.57
C ARG A 5 -11.12 -3.76 -15.41
N VAL A 6 -11.33 -4.85 -14.67
CA VAL A 6 -10.44 -5.32 -13.60
C VAL A 6 -9.98 -6.73 -13.96
N PRO A 7 -8.90 -7.26 -13.34
CA PRO A 7 -8.44 -8.63 -13.61
C PRO A 7 -9.56 -9.65 -13.43
N GLU A 8 -9.70 -10.55 -14.39
CA GLU A 8 -10.83 -11.50 -14.47
C GLU A 8 -10.87 -12.43 -13.25
N SER A 9 -9.70 -12.87 -12.75
CA SER A 9 -9.58 -13.69 -11.55
C SER A 9 -10.19 -13.00 -10.32
N CYS A 10 -9.97 -11.69 -10.16
CA CYS A 10 -10.57 -10.90 -9.09
C CYS A 10 -12.05 -10.63 -9.32
N ALA A 11 -12.46 -10.31 -10.56
CA ALA A 11 -13.86 -10.09 -10.91
C ALA A 11 -14.74 -11.31 -10.60
N LYS A 12 -14.22 -12.52 -10.85
CA LYS A 12 -14.91 -13.78 -10.51
C LYS A 12 -15.12 -13.95 -9.00
N HIS A 13 -14.23 -13.39 -8.18
CA HIS A 13 -14.36 -13.41 -6.72
C HIS A 13 -15.38 -12.36 -6.22
N TYR A 14 -15.57 -11.27 -6.97
CA TYR A 14 -16.50 -10.18 -6.63
C TYR A 14 -17.45 -9.85 -7.80
N PRO A 15 -18.32 -10.78 -8.23
CA PRO A 15 -19.10 -10.64 -9.47
C PRO A 15 -20.08 -9.46 -9.43
N LEU A 16 -20.59 -9.12 -8.25
CA LEU A 16 -21.53 -8.00 -8.05
C LEU A 16 -20.82 -6.69 -7.65
N GLU A 17 -19.55 -6.76 -7.26
CA GLU A 17 -18.80 -5.63 -6.68
C GLU A 17 -17.37 -5.56 -7.26
N PRO A 18 -17.18 -5.48 -8.59
CA PRO A 18 -15.86 -5.53 -9.22
C PRO A 18 -14.94 -4.39 -8.79
N TRP A 19 -15.49 -3.29 -8.27
CA TRP A 19 -14.73 -2.18 -7.70
C TRP A 19 -13.83 -2.60 -6.52
N ARG A 20 -14.15 -3.71 -5.85
CA ARG A 20 -13.30 -4.26 -4.78
C ARG A 20 -11.90 -4.63 -5.27
N CYS A 21 -11.75 -4.89 -6.57
CA CYS A 21 -10.47 -5.20 -7.20
C CYS A 21 -9.52 -4.00 -7.35
N TYR A 22 -9.96 -2.76 -7.05
CA TYR A 22 -9.06 -1.60 -6.97
C TYR A 22 -8.25 -1.56 -5.67
N PHE A 23 -8.59 -2.40 -4.68
CA PHE A 23 -7.88 -2.45 -3.41
C PHE A 23 -6.84 -3.56 -3.44
N GLY A 24 -5.56 -3.19 -3.26
CA GLY A 24 -4.43 -4.11 -3.38
C GLY A 24 -4.58 -5.40 -2.58
N TYR A 25 -5.00 -5.32 -1.32
CA TYR A 25 -5.17 -6.50 -0.45
C TYR A 25 -6.27 -7.48 -0.90
N ARG A 26 -7.22 -7.03 -1.73
CA ARG A 26 -8.25 -7.88 -2.33
C ARG A 26 -7.82 -8.44 -3.67
N LEU A 27 -7.05 -7.66 -4.42
CA LEU A 27 -6.54 -8.04 -5.73
C LEU A 27 -5.38 -9.04 -5.62
N TYR A 28 -4.44 -8.80 -4.71
CA TYR A 28 -3.18 -9.53 -4.58
C TYR A 28 -3.34 -11.06 -4.54
N PRO A 29 -4.27 -11.65 -3.75
CA PRO A 29 -4.43 -13.11 -3.71
C PRO A 29 -4.90 -13.75 -5.01
N THR A 30 -5.36 -12.95 -5.98
CA THR A 30 -5.89 -13.41 -7.27
C THR A 30 -4.90 -13.26 -8.42
N LEU A 31 -3.73 -12.67 -8.16
CA LEU A 31 -2.67 -12.47 -9.14
C LEU A 31 -1.75 -13.69 -9.18
N THR A 32 -1.33 -14.07 -10.39
CA THR A 32 -0.35 -15.14 -10.61
C THR A 32 1.06 -14.60 -10.89
N THR A 33 1.14 -13.35 -11.35
CA THR A 33 2.42 -12.68 -11.64
C THR A 33 3.09 -12.28 -10.32
N PRO A 34 4.39 -12.58 -10.13
CA PRO A 34 5.15 -12.06 -9.00
C PRO A 34 5.05 -10.54 -8.91
N LEU A 35 4.78 -10.02 -7.71
CA LEU A 35 4.60 -8.58 -7.48
C LEU A 35 5.34 -8.16 -6.23
N PHE A 36 6.23 -7.17 -6.37
CA PHE A 36 6.87 -6.46 -5.28
C PHE A 36 6.04 -5.24 -4.89
N VAL A 37 5.59 -5.16 -3.64
CA VAL A 37 4.75 -4.06 -3.15
C VAL A 37 5.59 -3.01 -2.41
N VAL A 38 5.54 -1.76 -2.87
CA VAL A 38 6.14 -0.61 -2.17
C VAL A 38 5.02 0.27 -1.64
N GLN A 39 4.98 0.51 -0.33
CA GLN A 39 3.88 1.25 0.29
C GLN A 39 4.34 1.98 1.56
N PHE A 40 3.94 3.23 1.77
CA PHE A 40 4.16 3.89 3.06
C PHE A 40 3.11 3.45 4.09
N GLN A 41 3.51 3.23 5.34
CA GLN A 41 2.58 2.93 6.43
C GLN A 41 1.57 4.06 6.67
N TYR A 42 1.97 5.29 6.35
CA TYR A 42 1.17 6.51 6.52
C TYR A 42 1.14 7.30 5.21
N ASP A 43 0.66 6.69 4.13
CA ASP A 43 0.58 7.36 2.83
C ASP A 43 -0.28 8.64 2.90
N GLU A 44 0.26 9.76 2.40
CA GLU A 44 -0.40 11.06 2.52
C GLU A 44 -1.71 11.12 1.73
N PHE A 45 -1.80 10.42 0.59
CA PHE A 45 -3.03 10.39 -0.20
C PHE A 45 -4.11 9.57 0.49
N GLN A 46 -3.76 8.44 1.11
CA GLN A 46 -4.69 7.70 1.96
C GLN A 46 -5.22 8.57 3.10
N LEU A 47 -4.34 9.23 3.85
CA LEU A 47 -4.72 10.15 4.93
C LEU A 47 -5.62 11.30 4.44
N TYR A 48 -5.31 11.87 3.27
CA TYR A 48 -6.12 12.91 2.66
C TYR A 48 -7.53 12.41 2.32
N MET A 49 -7.64 11.25 1.66
CA MET A 49 -8.93 10.65 1.28
C MET A 49 -9.76 10.22 2.49
N ASP A 50 -9.10 9.86 3.59
CA ASP A 50 -9.76 9.58 4.87
C ASP A 50 -10.23 10.84 5.61
N GLY A 51 -10.00 12.02 5.03
CA GLY A 51 -10.44 13.30 5.59
C GLY A 51 -9.62 13.74 6.81
N MET A 52 -8.39 13.26 6.97
CA MET A 52 -7.55 13.59 8.13
C MET A 52 -7.14 15.06 8.19
N ALA A 53 -7.19 15.77 7.06
CA ALA A 53 -7.03 17.22 7.00
C ALA A 53 -8.26 17.99 7.54
N ASN A 54 -9.40 17.33 7.73
CA ASN A 54 -10.63 17.98 8.19
C ASN A 54 -10.52 18.38 9.67
N GLN A 55 -11.09 19.54 9.99
CA GLN A 55 -11.10 20.09 11.36
C GLN A 55 -12.06 19.34 12.31
N ALA A 56 -12.85 18.38 11.79
CA ALA A 56 -13.78 17.58 12.59
C ALA A 56 -13.07 16.66 13.60
N PHE A 57 -11.82 16.27 13.35
CA PHE A 57 -11.04 15.44 14.25
C PHE A 57 -10.25 16.28 15.26
N ASN A 58 -10.38 15.95 16.54
CA ASN A 58 -9.46 16.45 17.55
C ASN A 58 -8.09 15.73 17.48
N GLU A 59 -7.08 16.27 18.15
CA GLU A 59 -5.70 15.75 18.11
C GLU A 59 -5.61 14.27 18.53
N MET A 60 -6.31 13.90 19.61
CA MET A 60 -6.31 12.53 20.13
C MET A 60 -6.92 11.53 19.14
N GLU A 61 -8.00 11.91 18.45
CA GLU A 61 -8.59 11.10 17.38
C GLU A 61 -7.64 10.96 16.21
N ARG A 62 -6.94 12.03 15.83
CA ARG A 62 -5.95 11.97 14.74
C ARG A 62 -4.82 11.01 15.05
N ILE A 63 -4.26 11.09 16.26
CA ILE A 63 -3.18 10.19 16.71
C ILE A 63 -3.68 8.75 16.75
N ARG A 64 -4.89 8.49 17.27
CA ARG A 64 -5.47 7.14 17.29
C ARG A 64 -5.67 6.61 15.87
N TYR A 65 -6.17 7.44 14.97
CA TYR A 65 -6.38 7.05 13.57
C TYR A 65 -5.07 6.68 12.88
N VAL A 66 -4.06 7.55 12.93
CA VAL A 66 -2.75 7.31 12.31
C VAL A 66 -2.13 6.01 12.84
N ARG A 67 -2.18 5.77 14.15
CA ARG A 67 -1.68 4.51 14.76
C ARG A 67 -2.49 3.30 14.30
N SER A 68 -3.80 3.44 14.11
CA SER A 68 -4.67 2.37 13.60
C SER A 68 -4.38 2.07 12.13
N LEU A 69 -4.15 3.11 11.31
CA LEU A 69 -3.86 3.00 9.89
C LEU A 69 -2.60 2.15 9.64
N SER A 70 -1.51 2.42 10.35
CA SER A 70 -0.28 1.61 10.22
C SER A 70 -0.54 0.13 10.56
N LYS A 71 -1.26 -0.16 11.65
CA LYS A 71 -1.61 -1.54 12.03
C LYS A 71 -2.44 -2.24 10.95
N GLN A 72 -3.42 -1.55 10.38
CA GLN A 72 -4.25 -2.08 9.29
C GLN A 72 -3.44 -2.28 8.00
N MET A 73 -2.57 -1.34 7.65
CA MET A 73 -1.69 -1.48 6.48
C MET A 73 -0.80 -2.71 6.63
N ILE A 74 -0.12 -2.86 7.77
CA ILE A 74 0.74 -4.03 8.04
C ILE A 74 -0.08 -5.33 8.00
N SER A 75 -1.29 -5.37 8.56
CA SER A 75 -2.10 -6.59 8.57
C SER A 75 -2.49 -7.04 7.15
N THR A 76 -2.76 -6.10 6.24
CA THR A 76 -3.09 -6.41 4.83
C THR A 76 -1.92 -7.00 4.04
N LEU A 77 -0.69 -6.82 4.53
CA LEU A 77 0.53 -7.24 3.83
C LEU A 77 1.15 -8.52 4.40
N THR A 78 0.51 -9.13 5.41
CA THR A 78 0.98 -10.36 6.08
C THR A 78 1.19 -11.55 5.13
N ASN A 79 0.40 -11.64 4.06
CA ASN A 79 0.48 -12.70 3.05
C ASN A 79 1.11 -12.22 1.72
N VAL A 80 1.81 -11.08 1.73
CA VAL A 80 2.54 -10.56 0.57
C VAL A 80 3.98 -11.07 0.63
N SER A 81 4.44 -11.75 -0.42
CA SER A 81 5.75 -12.41 -0.44
C SER A 81 6.92 -11.44 -0.53
N ALA A 82 6.75 -10.31 -1.22
CA ALA A 82 7.79 -9.29 -1.40
C ALA A 82 7.21 -7.89 -1.16
N VAL A 83 7.66 -7.23 -0.10
CA VAL A 83 7.13 -5.92 0.33
C VAL A 83 8.21 -5.04 0.95
N PHE A 84 8.15 -3.75 0.66
CA PHE A 84 8.95 -2.71 1.29
C PHE A 84 8.03 -1.61 1.84
N ILE A 85 7.91 -1.54 3.17
CA ILE A 85 6.89 -0.73 3.86
C ILE A 85 7.45 0.24 4.93
N PRO A 86 8.14 1.32 4.53
CA PRO A 86 8.74 2.26 5.47
C PRO A 86 7.68 2.96 6.35
N SER A 87 8.04 3.17 7.62
CA SER A 87 7.21 3.86 8.63
C SER A 87 7.27 5.39 8.49
N CYS A 88 7.04 5.91 7.29
CA CYS A 88 7.11 7.34 6.96
C CYS A 88 5.73 7.88 6.54
N MET A 89 5.50 9.16 6.79
CA MET A 89 4.42 9.92 6.16
C MET A 89 4.98 10.56 4.89
N ALA A 90 4.60 10.02 3.75
CA ALA A 90 5.06 10.44 2.43
C ALA A 90 4.11 9.91 1.35
N HIS A 91 4.30 10.36 0.12
CA HIS A 91 3.57 9.85 -1.04
C HIS A 91 4.50 9.75 -2.25
N ILE A 92 4.42 8.60 -2.95
CA ILE A 92 5.25 8.21 -4.09
C ILE A 92 6.75 8.08 -3.75
N LEU A 93 7.36 6.95 -4.11
CA LEU A 93 8.79 6.68 -3.85
C LEU A 93 9.61 6.52 -5.13
N LEU A 94 9.21 5.61 -6.03
CA LEU A 94 10.02 5.14 -7.16
C LEU A 94 10.41 6.22 -8.19
N THR A 95 9.73 7.36 -8.21
CA THR A 95 10.02 8.48 -9.13
C THR A 95 10.83 9.61 -8.48
N LYS A 96 11.18 9.50 -7.19
CA LYS A 96 11.97 10.50 -6.46
C LYS A 96 13.46 10.30 -6.72
N LEU A 97 14.24 11.37 -6.82
CA LEU A 97 15.69 11.29 -7.08
C LEU A 97 16.46 10.52 -5.99
N ASP A 98 15.99 10.61 -4.75
CA ASP A 98 16.60 10.03 -3.56
C ASP A 98 15.95 8.72 -3.10
N TRP A 99 15.13 8.08 -3.94
CA TRP A 99 14.45 6.81 -3.62
C TRP A 99 15.41 5.71 -3.14
N HIS A 100 16.63 5.70 -3.67
CA HIS A 100 17.70 4.78 -3.32
C HIS A 100 18.23 4.91 -1.88
N LYS A 101 17.90 6.00 -1.18
CA LYS A 101 18.35 6.26 0.20
C LYS A 101 17.36 5.75 1.25
N VAL A 102 16.12 5.48 0.87
CA VAL A 102 15.10 5.00 1.82
C VAL A 102 15.44 3.58 2.22
N SER A 103 15.53 3.34 3.53
CA SER A 103 15.89 2.04 4.10
C SER A 103 14.97 1.62 5.24
N ILE A 104 14.87 0.31 5.43
CA ILE A 104 14.21 -0.33 6.57
C ILE A 104 15.27 -1.22 7.23
N GLN A 105 15.58 -0.95 8.49
CA GLN A 105 16.60 -1.69 9.25
C GLN A 105 17.95 -1.77 8.52
N GLY A 106 18.35 -0.69 7.83
CA GLY A 106 19.61 -0.60 7.09
C GLY A 106 19.58 -1.19 5.68
N ILE A 107 18.49 -1.86 5.26
CA ILE A 107 18.33 -2.38 3.89
C ILE A 107 17.58 -1.33 3.05
N THR A 108 18.21 -0.88 1.98
CA THR A 108 17.62 0.09 1.04
C THR A 108 16.61 -0.55 0.10
N LEU A 109 15.71 0.24 -0.50
CA LEU A 109 14.76 -0.28 -1.50
C LEU A 109 15.46 -0.94 -2.72
N PRO A 110 16.53 -0.39 -3.32
CA PRO A 110 17.26 -1.07 -4.38
C PRO A 110 17.83 -2.43 -3.95
N GLU A 111 18.40 -2.53 -2.73
CA GLU A 111 18.90 -3.80 -2.20
C GLU A 111 17.76 -4.81 -2.03
N ALA A 112 16.61 -4.39 -1.50
CA ALA A 112 15.45 -5.26 -1.35
C ALA A 112 14.90 -5.76 -2.70
N ILE A 113 14.87 -4.91 -3.73
CA ILE A 113 14.48 -5.32 -5.09
C ILE A 113 15.51 -6.30 -5.67
N ASN A 114 16.80 -6.04 -5.48
CA ASN A 114 17.86 -6.95 -5.93
C ASN A 114 17.75 -8.33 -5.24
N CYS A 115 17.40 -8.38 -3.96
CA CYS A 115 17.13 -9.64 -3.27
C CYS A 115 15.90 -10.36 -3.85
N TRP A 116 14.85 -9.63 -4.22
CA TRP A 116 13.65 -10.22 -4.83
C TRP A 116 13.91 -10.79 -6.24
N GLU A 117 14.72 -10.11 -7.05
CA GLU A 117 15.15 -10.59 -8.38
C GLU A 117 15.87 -11.96 -8.31
N GLN A 118 16.50 -12.27 -7.17
CA GLN A 118 17.25 -13.52 -6.97
C GLN A 118 16.40 -14.66 -6.38
N THR A 119 15.09 -14.47 -6.24
CA THR A 119 14.15 -15.50 -5.72
C THR A 119 13.60 -16.46 -6.76
#